data_AF-A0A971EXS0-F1
#
_entry.id   AF-A0A971EXS0-F1
#
_cell.length_a   1.000
_cell.length_b   1.000
_cell.length_c   1.000
_cell.angle_alpha   90.00
_cell.angle_beta   90.00
_cell.angle_gamma   90.00
#
_symmetry.space_group_name_H-M   'P 1'
#
loop_
_entity.id
_entity.type
_entity.pdbx_description
1 polymer ?
#
loop_
_entity_poly.entity_id
_entity_poly.type
_entity_poly.pdbx_seq_one_letter_code
_entity_poly.pdbx_strand_id
1 'polypeptide(L)'
;MPKTRYELNKELAQMLKGGVIMDVTGPDQAKIAEEAGACAVMALERIPADIRAAGGVSRMSDPKMIKGIQNAVSIPVMAKCRIGHFVEAQILEAIEID
;
A
#
# COMPACT_ATOMS: atom_id res chain seq x y z
N MET A 1 -15.72 16.75 21.58
CA MET A 1 -16.55 15.66 21.04
C MET A 1 -15.62 14.58 20.49
N PRO A 2 -15.94 13.28 20.63
CA PRO A 2 -15.17 12.26 19.95
C PRO A 2 -15.27 12.46 18.44
N LYS A 3 -14.13 12.50 17.74
CA LYS A 3 -14.12 12.55 16.27
C LYS A 3 -14.77 11.29 15.73
N THR A 4 -15.57 11.43 14.69
CA THR A 4 -16.13 10.28 13.97
C THR A 4 -15.00 9.50 13.29
N ARG A 5 -15.19 8.19 13.08
CA ARG A 5 -14.24 7.35 12.31
C ARG A 5 -13.93 7.97 10.94
N TYR A 6 -14.92 8.60 10.32
CA TYR A 6 -14.78 9.31 9.06
C TYR A 6 -13.82 10.50 9.15
N GLU A 7 -13.94 11.36 10.16
CA GLU A 7 -13.05 12.51 10.36
C GLU A 7 -11.60 12.08 10.59
N LEU A 8 -11.39 11.01 11.38
CA LEU A 8 -10.07 10.43 11.61
C LEU A 8 -9.43 9.94 10.30
N ASN A 9 -10.18 9.17 9.49
CA ASN A 9 -9.66 8.68 8.21
C ASN A 9 -9.32 9.82 7.23
N LYS A 10 -10.14 10.88 7.24
CA LYS A 10 -9.89 12.06 6.39
C LYS A 10 -8.62 12.79 6.79
N GLU A 11 -8.35 12.89 8.09
CA GLU A 11 -7.14 13.52 8.64
C GLU A 11 -5.88 12.70 8.33
N LEU A 12 -5.92 11.37 8.46
CA LEU A 12 -4.82 10.48 8.05
C LEU A 12 -4.43 10.73 6.58
N ALA A 13 -5.42 10.81 5.69
CA ALA A 13 -5.17 11.11 4.28
C ALA A 13 -4.60 12.53 4.05
N GLN A 14 -4.78 13.49 4.98
CA GLN A 14 -4.15 14.82 4.85
C GLN A 14 -2.63 14.75 5.02
N MET A 15 -2.11 13.80 5.79
CA MET A 15 -0.67 13.68 6.07
C MET A 15 0.14 13.40 4.80
N LEU A 16 -0.49 12.85 3.77
CA LEU A 16 0.14 12.47 2.50
C LEU A 16 0.15 13.62 1.48
N LYS A 17 -0.50 14.75 1.77
CA LYS A 17 -0.59 15.88 0.84
C LYS A 17 0.79 16.47 0.54
N GLY A 18 1.05 16.69 -0.76
CA GLY A 18 2.29 17.27 -1.24
C GLY A 18 3.46 16.27 -1.37
N GLY A 19 3.24 15.00 -1.00
CA GLY A 19 4.23 13.94 -1.20
C GLY A 19 3.98 13.10 -2.45
N VAL A 20 4.86 12.13 -2.67
CA VAL A 20 4.75 11.12 -3.73
C VAL A 20 4.63 9.75 -3.10
N ILE A 21 3.67 8.95 -3.57
CA ILE A 21 3.50 7.54 -3.20
C ILE A 21 4.10 6.69 -4.33
N MET A 22 5.01 5.78 -4.01
CA MET A 22 5.71 4.97 -5.01
C MET A 22 5.26 3.51 -5.00
N ASP A 23 4.97 2.96 -6.19
CA ASP A 23 4.70 1.53 -6.37
C ASP A 23 6.01 0.74 -6.19
N VAL A 24 6.00 -0.30 -5.36
CA VAL A 24 7.17 -1.15 -5.05
C VAL A 24 6.82 -2.64 -5.04
N THR A 25 7.76 -3.47 -5.49
CA THR A 25 7.58 -4.93 -5.58
C THR A 25 8.40 -5.72 -4.55
N GLY A 26 9.07 -5.05 -3.63
CA GLY A 26 9.81 -5.72 -2.55
C GLY A 26 10.54 -4.77 -1.60
N PRO A 27 11.16 -5.31 -0.54
CA PRO A 27 11.84 -4.53 0.50
C PRO A 27 12.91 -3.56 -0.02
N ASP A 28 13.71 -3.99 -1.01
CA ASP A 28 14.81 -3.17 -1.52
C ASP A 28 14.30 -1.93 -2.26
N GLN A 29 13.24 -2.09 -3.07
CA GLN A 29 12.58 -0.95 -3.72
C GLN A 29 11.90 -0.02 -2.72
N ALA A 30 11.32 -0.58 -1.65
CA ALA A 30 10.71 0.21 -0.59
C ALA A 30 11.73 1.12 0.12
N LYS A 31 12.91 0.59 0.44
CA LYS A 31 14.01 1.39 1.02
C LYS A 31 14.48 2.50 0.08
N ILE A 32 14.64 2.19 -1.21
CA ILE A 32 15.01 3.20 -2.21
C ILE A 32 13.94 4.30 -2.30
N ALA A 33 12.65 3.94 -2.26
CA ALA A 33 11.55 4.90 -2.28
C ALA A 33 11.56 5.81 -1.04
N GLU A 34 11.79 5.24 0.14
CA GLU A 34 11.92 5.99 1.40
C GLU A 34 13.12 6.96 1.36
N GLU A 35 14.29 6.48 0.95
CA GLU A 35 15.50 7.31 0.79
C GLU A 35 15.31 8.43 -0.25
N ALA A 36 14.50 8.19 -1.28
CA ALA A 36 14.14 9.19 -2.29
C ALA A 36 13.11 10.22 -1.80
N GLY A 37 12.60 10.09 -0.57
CA GLY A 37 11.64 11.00 0.03
C GLY A 37 10.18 10.72 -0.31
N ALA A 38 9.84 9.47 -0.67
CA ALA A 38 8.43 9.08 -0.79
C ALA A 38 7.69 9.28 0.54
N CYS A 39 6.45 9.79 0.48
CA CYS A 39 5.64 9.95 1.69
C CYS A 39 4.96 8.65 2.13
N ALA A 40 4.86 7.68 1.21
CA ALA A 40 4.34 6.34 1.42
C ALA A 40 4.76 5.43 0.26
N VAL A 41 4.60 4.12 0.42
CA VAL A 41 4.78 3.14 -0.66
C VAL A 41 3.51 2.33 -0.89
N MET A 42 3.32 1.86 -2.12
CA MET A 42 2.23 0.98 -2.52
C MET A 42 2.83 -0.40 -2.85
N ALA A 43 2.51 -1.41 -2.05
CA ALA A 43 2.97 -2.78 -2.23
C ALA A 43 2.15 -3.51 -3.30
N LEU A 44 2.84 -4.07 -4.29
CA LEU A 44 2.24 -4.88 -5.35
C LEU A 44 3.24 -5.88 -5.93
N GLU A 45 2.79 -7.09 -6.25
CA GLU A 45 3.63 -8.13 -6.88
C GLU A 45 4.21 -7.71 -8.24
N ARG A 46 3.50 -6.86 -8.99
CA ARG A 46 3.85 -6.46 -10.36
C ARG A 46 3.40 -5.05 -10.63
N ILE A 47 4.28 -4.21 -11.19
CA ILE A 47 3.94 -2.83 -11.57
C ILE A 47 2.87 -2.80 -12.67
N PRO A 48 2.08 -1.71 -12.78
CA PRO A 48 0.99 -1.63 -13.76
C PRO A 48 1.40 -1.91 -15.22
N ALA A 49 2.65 -1.59 -15.59
CA ALA A 49 3.19 -1.91 -16.91
C ALA A 49 3.27 -3.44 -17.13
N ASP A 50 3.79 -4.17 -16.14
CA ASP A 50 3.94 -5.62 -16.18
C ASP A 50 2.60 -6.34 -16.10
N ILE A 51 1.65 -5.82 -15.31
CA ILE A 51 0.28 -6.34 -15.26
C ILE A 51 -0.36 -6.28 -16.66
N ARG A 52 -0.20 -5.15 -17.37
CA ARG A 52 -0.74 -5.00 -18.73
C ARG A 52 -0.05 -5.92 -19.72
N ALA A 53 1.27 -6.08 -19.62
CA ALA A 53 2.05 -6.93 -20.52
C ALA A 53 1.75 -8.43 -20.32
N ALA A 54 1.63 -8.88 -19.07
CA ALA A 54 1.35 -10.27 -18.75
C ALA A 54 -0.12 -10.67 -19.01
N GLY A 55 -1.04 -9.72 -18.89
CA GLY A 55 -2.47 -10.00 -18.92
C GLY A 55 -2.93 -10.90 -17.77
N GLY A 56 -4.12 -11.50 -17.93
CA GLY A 56 -4.70 -12.41 -16.94
C GLY A 56 -5.29 -11.70 -15.72
N VAL A 57 -5.40 -12.46 -14.62
CA VAL A 57 -6.06 -11.99 -13.40
C VAL A 57 -5.03 -11.44 -12.42
N SER A 58 -5.09 -10.14 -12.16
CA SER A 58 -4.33 -9.48 -11.09
C SER A 58 -5.14 -9.49 -9.78
N ARG A 59 -4.54 -9.97 -8.69
CA ARG A 59 -5.16 -10.09 -7.36
C ARG A 59 -4.42 -9.21 -6.34
N MET A 60 -4.89 -9.22 -5.09
CA MET A 60 -4.11 -8.71 -3.95
C MET A 60 -2.78 -9.45 -3.84
N SER A 61 -1.72 -8.74 -3.45
CA SER A 61 -0.40 -9.32 -3.21
C SER A 61 -0.37 -10.17 -1.95
N ASP A 62 0.52 -11.16 -1.91
CA ASP A 62 0.69 -12.03 -0.74
C ASP A 62 0.94 -11.21 0.55
N PRO A 63 0.16 -11.41 1.64
CA PRO A 63 0.37 -10.73 2.91
C PRO A 63 1.81 -10.83 3.47
N LYS A 64 2.51 -11.94 3.22
CA LYS A 64 3.90 -12.12 3.62
C LYS A 64 4.82 -11.14 2.90
N MET A 65 4.58 -10.91 1.61
CA MET A 65 5.33 -9.92 0.82
C MET A 65 5.09 -8.51 1.37
N ILE A 66 3.82 -8.16 1.62
CA ILE A 66 3.42 -6.85 2.18
C ILE A 66 4.09 -6.63 3.54
N LYS A 67 4.06 -7.62 4.43
CA LYS A 67 4.75 -7.54 5.74
C LYS A 67 6.26 -7.40 5.60
N GLY A 68 6.87 -8.04 4.59
CA GLY A 68 8.27 -7.84 4.26
C GLY A 68 8.60 -6.39 3.92
N ILE A 69 7.72 -5.71 3.18
CA ILE A 69 7.85 -4.29 2.85
C ILE A 69 7.61 -3.41 4.09
N GLN A 70 6.56 -3.65 4.87
CA GLN A 70 6.29 -2.92 6.12
C GLN A 70 7.48 -2.98 7.09
N ASN A 71 8.13 -4.13 7.21
CA ASN A 71 9.30 -4.28 8.09
C ASN A 71 10.56 -3.60 7.55
N ALA A 72 10.57 -3.17 6.28
CA ALA A 72 11.74 -2.62 5.62
C ALA A 72 11.82 -1.10 5.66
N VAL A 73 10.70 -0.41 5.92
CA VAL A 73 10.58 1.06 5.88
C VAL A 73 9.81 1.59 7.08
N SER A 74 9.96 2.88 7.37
CA SER A 74 9.24 3.59 8.43
C SER A 74 8.07 4.43 7.92
N ILE A 75 8.00 4.67 6.61
CA ILE A 75 6.88 5.36 5.97
C ILE A 75 5.65 4.45 5.77
N PRO A 76 4.43 5.01 5.68
CA PRO A 76 3.21 4.24 5.48
C PRO A 76 3.28 3.30 4.28
N VAL A 77 2.70 2.10 4.43
CA VAL A 77 2.61 1.08 3.38
C VAL A 77 1.15 0.83 3.04
N MET A 78 0.81 1.02 1.77
CA MET A 78 -0.52 0.73 1.20
C MET A 78 -0.46 -0.56 0.37
N ALA A 79 -1.61 -1.18 0.11
CA ALA A 79 -1.72 -2.26 -0.88
C ALA A 79 -3.05 -2.20 -1.64
N LYS A 80 -3.11 -2.94 -2.76
CA LYS A 80 -4.29 -3.00 -3.62
C LYS A 80 -5.12 -4.25 -3.33
N CYS A 81 -6.45 -4.07 -3.34
CA CYS A 81 -7.42 -5.15 -3.48
C CYS A 81 -8.24 -4.97 -4.76
N ARG A 82 -8.93 -6.03 -5.19
CA ARG A 82 -9.82 -5.99 -6.35
C ARG A 82 -11.12 -5.25 -6.02
N ILE A 83 -11.67 -4.57 -7.02
CA ILE A 83 -12.96 -3.86 -6.91
C ILE A 83 -14.04 -4.85 -6.46
N GLY A 84 -14.76 -4.49 -5.38
CA GLY A 84 -15.83 -5.32 -4.81
C GLY A 84 -15.36 -6.51 -3.96
N HIS A 85 -14.06 -6.76 -3.85
CA HIS A 85 -13.53 -7.91 -3.13
C HIS A 85 -13.28 -7.62 -1.64
N PHE A 86 -14.37 -7.45 -0.88
CA PHE A 86 -14.32 -7.09 0.54
C PHE A 86 -13.49 -8.06 1.42
N VAL A 87 -13.37 -9.35 1.05
CA VAL A 87 -12.52 -10.30 1.77
C VAL A 87 -11.03 -9.98 1.60
N GLU A 88 -10.62 -9.44 0.45
CA GLU A 88 -9.22 -9.00 0.28
C GLU A 88 -8.98 -7.75 1.16
N ALA A 89 -9.94 -6.83 1.21
CA ALA A 89 -9.87 -5.67 2.08
C ALA A 89 -9.81 -6.06 3.57
N GLN A 90 -10.58 -7.05 4.01
CA GLN A 90 -10.53 -7.57 5.38
C GLN A 90 -9.19 -8.21 5.72
N ILE A 91 -8.57 -8.93 4.78
CA ILE A 91 -7.22 -9.48 4.96
C ILE A 91 -6.21 -8.34 5.12
N LEU A 92 -6.29 -7.31 4.29
CA LEU A 92 -5.42 -6.14 4.37
C LEU A 92 -5.60 -5.37 5.69
N GLU A 93 -6.83 -5.18 6.15
CA GLU A 93 -7.12 -4.58 7.46
C GLU A 93 -6.55 -5.44 8.61
N ALA A 94 -6.70 -6.76 8.54
CA ALA A 94 -6.21 -7.68 9.57
C ALA A 94 -4.68 -7.75 9.68
N ILE A 95 -3.96 -7.40 8.61
CA ILE A 95 -2.50 -7.26 8.65
C ILE A 95 -2.06 -5.84 9.01
N GLU A 96 -2.97 -4.97 9.43
CA GLU A 96 -2.68 -3.61 9.88
C GLU A 96 -1.90 -2.81 8.82
N ILE A 97 -2.47 -2.78 7.61
CA ILE A 97 -1.99 -1.88 6.57
C ILE A 97 -2.48 -0.44 6.81
N ASP A 98 -1.71 0.55 6.34
CA ASP A 98 -2.04 1.98 6.46
C ASP A 98 -3.07 2.44 5.42
#